data_AF-A0A932YFB4-F1
#
_entry.id   AF-A0A932YFB4-F1
#
_cell.length_a   1.000
_cell.length_b   1.000
_cell.length_c   1.000
_cell.angle_alpha   90.00
_cell.angle_beta   90.00
_cell.angle_gamma   90.00
#
_symmetry.space_group_name_H-M   'P 1'
#
loop_
_entity.id
_entity.type
_entity.pdbx_description
1 polymer ?
#
loop_
_entity_poly.entity_id
_entity_poly.type
_entity_poly.pdbx_seq_one_letter_code
_entity_poly.pdbx_strand_id
1 'polypeptide(L)'
;MSILVFLVLGLMVNAVTATGPATAQSPRFIDGGQSLALPPDKPVLFVTHGTAGYDFGSQAKKGIDRLVRVFKTQNWPVLYLNDCCHPKEYPPYMKDSKVTAEICSDDGNHNVTPVGRHIVLTGGNYDECARRTFTNAVKNGFAYQIRHNQAHPVLVVHYVLDALYSKWGNLKEELEKHGIDFNDPKSYLLASQLLRQGFPWHDESYRTQLYYENLFLETTGSNNENSPLLIIRLTTSETLEKTVPLFWER
;
A
#
# COMPACT_ATOMS: atom_id res chain seq x y z
N MET A 1 -40.87 29.26 64.91
CA MET A 1 -40.66 27.92 65.48
C MET A 1 -39.70 27.16 64.58
N SER A 2 -38.54 26.81 65.13
CA SER A 2 -37.56 25.91 64.52
C SER A 2 -38.15 24.52 64.28
N ILE A 3 -37.65 23.81 63.26
CA ILE A 3 -37.10 22.44 63.37
C ILE A 3 -36.36 22.12 62.06
N LEU A 4 -35.06 21.83 62.25
CA LEU A 4 -34.11 21.18 61.34
C LEU A 4 -34.64 19.79 60.95
N VAL A 5 -34.23 19.22 59.80
CA VAL A 5 -33.69 17.82 59.70
C VAL A 5 -33.50 17.37 58.24
N PHE A 6 -32.20 17.13 57.96
CA PHE A 6 -31.55 16.10 57.12
C PHE A 6 -31.60 16.11 55.58
N LEU A 7 -30.39 16.38 55.06
CA LEU A 7 -29.80 15.87 53.82
C LEU A 7 -30.03 14.36 53.63
N VAL A 8 -30.42 13.97 52.42
CA VAL A 8 -29.98 12.72 51.78
C VAL A 8 -29.59 13.07 50.34
N LEU A 9 -28.28 13.11 50.06
CA LEU A 9 -27.73 13.26 48.72
C LEU A 9 -27.77 11.89 48.03
N GLY A 10 -28.71 11.68 47.12
CA GLY A 10 -28.78 10.48 46.29
C GLY A 10 -27.80 10.56 45.13
N LEU A 11 -26.68 9.85 45.23
CA LEU A 11 -25.79 9.53 44.11
C LEU A 11 -26.51 8.53 43.18
N MET A 12 -27.11 9.03 42.09
CA MET A 12 -27.53 8.19 40.97
C MET A 12 -26.31 7.88 40.11
N VAL A 13 -25.68 6.73 40.36
CA VAL A 13 -24.69 6.14 39.44
C VAL A 13 -25.47 5.53 38.29
N ASN A 14 -25.53 6.24 37.16
CA ASN A 14 -25.97 5.63 35.90
C ASN A 14 -24.89 4.66 35.43
N ALA A 15 -25.09 3.38 35.74
CA ALA A 15 -24.35 2.29 35.14
C ALA A 15 -24.66 2.26 33.63
N VAL A 16 -23.78 2.83 32.83
CA VAL A 16 -23.73 2.54 31.39
C VAL A 16 -23.25 1.10 31.27
N THR A 17 -24.17 0.18 31.04
CA THR A 17 -23.86 -1.19 30.68
C THR A 17 -23.08 -1.18 29.36
N ALA A 18 -21.77 -1.43 29.45
CA ALA A 18 -20.91 -1.68 28.31
C ALA A 18 -21.37 -2.96 27.60
N THR A 19 -22.10 -2.80 26.50
CA THR A 19 -22.40 -3.90 25.58
C THR A 19 -21.18 -4.20 24.74
N GLY A 20 -20.41 -5.22 25.16
CA GLY A 20 -19.60 -6.15 24.36
C GLY A 20 -18.55 -5.62 23.35
N PRO A 21 -17.46 -6.35 23.09
CA PRO A 21 -16.57 -6.01 21.99
C PRO A 21 -17.29 -6.34 20.68
N ALA A 22 -17.82 -5.31 20.00
CA ALA A 22 -18.15 -5.45 18.59
C ALA A 22 -16.87 -5.82 17.85
N THR A 23 -16.78 -7.07 17.37
CA THR A 23 -15.80 -7.46 16.36
C THR A 23 -16.11 -6.62 15.12
N ALA A 24 -15.49 -5.45 15.02
CA ALA A 24 -15.57 -4.60 13.85
C ALA A 24 -15.03 -5.41 12.66
N GLN A 25 -15.94 -6.01 11.89
CA GLN A 25 -15.60 -6.58 10.60
C GLN A 25 -15.24 -5.41 9.69
N SER A 26 -14.05 -5.44 9.13
CA SER A 26 -13.67 -4.49 8.08
C SER A 26 -14.67 -4.57 6.95
N PRO A 27 -15.06 -3.44 6.33
CA PRO A 27 -15.91 -3.49 5.16
C PRO A 27 -15.22 -4.34 4.08
N ARG A 28 -15.88 -5.45 3.72
CA ARG A 28 -15.46 -6.31 2.60
C ARG A 28 -16.01 -5.71 1.33
N PHE A 29 -15.12 -5.39 0.40
CA PHE A 29 -15.48 -4.90 -0.92
C PHE A 29 -15.29 -6.05 -1.91
N ILE A 30 -16.40 -6.65 -2.31
CA ILE A 30 -16.40 -7.62 -3.40
C ILE A 30 -16.33 -6.82 -4.69
N ASP A 31 -15.41 -7.19 -5.58
CA ASP A 31 -15.13 -6.57 -6.87
C ASP A 31 -16.37 -6.43 -7.76
N GLY A 32 -17.09 -5.33 -7.55
CA GLY A 32 -18.29 -4.98 -8.31
C GLY A 32 -18.24 -3.54 -8.81
N GLY A 33 -17.05 -3.01 -9.12
CA GLY A 33 -16.91 -1.66 -9.70
C GLY A 33 -17.25 -0.50 -8.76
N GLN A 34 -17.35 -0.73 -7.44
CA GLN A 34 -17.54 0.36 -6.49
C GLN A 34 -16.23 1.16 -6.32
N SER A 35 -16.32 2.48 -6.53
CA SER A 35 -15.20 3.39 -6.28
C SER A 35 -14.98 3.51 -4.78
N LEU A 36 -13.87 2.95 -4.28
CA LEU A 36 -13.44 3.17 -2.90
C LEU A 36 -12.82 4.57 -2.81
N ALA A 37 -13.56 5.52 -2.25
CA ALA A 37 -13.05 6.85 -1.96
C ALA A 37 -12.11 6.80 -0.76
N LEU A 38 -10.81 6.88 -1.03
CA LEU A 38 -9.79 7.00 0.02
C LEU A 38 -9.71 8.44 0.51
N PRO A 39 -9.34 8.69 1.79
CA PRO A 39 -9.13 10.04 2.26
C PRO A 39 -8.11 10.76 1.39
N PRO A 40 -8.34 12.04 1.05
CA PRO A 40 -7.37 12.83 0.30
C PRO A 40 -6.05 12.92 1.06
N ASP A 41 -4.97 13.07 0.30
CA ASP A 41 -3.60 13.33 0.80
C ASP A 41 -3.00 12.25 1.72
N LYS A 42 -3.65 11.10 1.90
CA LYS A 42 -3.08 9.96 2.61
C LYS A 42 -2.42 8.96 1.65
N PRO A 43 -1.23 8.42 1.97
CA PRO A 43 -0.69 7.29 1.25
C PRO A 43 -1.62 6.09 1.39
N VAL A 44 -1.65 5.24 0.38
CA VAL A 44 -2.38 3.96 0.40
C VAL A 44 -1.40 2.80 0.36
N LEU A 45 -1.61 1.83 1.24
CA LEU A 45 -0.89 0.56 1.22
C LEU A 45 -1.75 -0.50 0.53
N PHE A 46 -1.21 -1.06 -0.55
CA PHE A 46 -1.73 -2.26 -1.19
C PHE A 46 -0.95 -3.48 -0.71
N VAL A 47 -1.67 -4.50 -0.25
CA VAL A 47 -1.14 -5.82 0.04
C VAL A 47 -1.79 -6.82 -0.91
N THR A 48 -1.02 -7.26 -1.89
CA THR A 48 -1.51 -8.15 -2.95
C THR A 48 -1.22 -9.60 -2.60
N HIS A 49 -2.23 -10.46 -2.55
CA HIS A 49 -2.14 -11.89 -2.20
C HIS A 49 -1.18 -12.21 -1.05
N GLY A 50 -1.28 -11.49 0.07
CA GLY A 50 -0.48 -11.75 1.29
C GLY A 50 -0.87 -13.06 1.99
N THR A 51 -0.61 -14.21 1.34
CA THR A 51 -1.02 -15.55 1.76
C THR A 51 0.18 -16.49 1.80
N ALA A 52 0.15 -17.48 2.69
CA ALA A 52 1.26 -18.43 2.84
C ALA A 52 1.35 -19.46 1.70
N GLY A 53 0.32 -19.54 0.84
CA GLY A 53 0.32 -20.44 -0.31
C GLY A 53 1.09 -19.93 -1.50
N TYR A 54 1.01 -18.62 -1.76
CA TYR A 54 1.76 -17.99 -2.84
C TYR A 54 3.14 -17.50 -2.38
N ASP A 55 3.25 -16.99 -1.15
CA ASP A 55 4.51 -16.63 -0.52
C ASP A 55 5.05 -17.82 0.27
N PHE A 56 5.70 -18.75 -0.43
CA PHE A 56 6.20 -19.99 0.20
C PHE A 56 7.27 -19.67 1.26
N GLY A 57 6.98 -20.05 2.51
CA GLY A 57 7.83 -19.70 3.66
C GLY A 57 7.57 -18.30 4.21
N SER A 58 6.57 -17.57 3.69
CA SER A 58 6.15 -16.25 4.17
C SER A 58 7.29 -15.22 4.17
N GLN A 59 8.05 -15.18 3.08
CA GLN A 59 9.29 -14.42 2.97
C GLN A 59 9.05 -12.91 2.94
N ALA A 60 7.93 -12.44 2.39
CA ALA A 60 7.56 -11.03 2.40
C ALA A 60 6.82 -10.60 3.69
N LYS A 61 6.33 -11.58 4.47
CA LYS A 61 5.44 -11.33 5.61
C LYS A 61 6.01 -10.34 6.63
N LYS A 62 7.30 -10.43 6.97
CA LYS A 62 7.92 -9.54 7.96
C LYS A 62 7.86 -8.07 7.51
N GLY A 63 8.19 -7.80 6.24
CA GLY A 63 8.12 -6.46 5.67
C GLY A 63 6.67 -5.95 5.60
N ILE A 64 5.74 -6.83 5.22
CA ILE A 64 4.30 -6.52 5.15
C ILE A 64 3.73 -6.19 6.54
N ASP A 65 3.98 -7.03 7.54
CA ASP A 65 3.51 -6.83 8.92
C ASP A 65 3.99 -5.47 9.47
N ARG A 66 5.26 -5.12 9.21
CA ARG A 66 5.83 -3.82 9.59
C ARG A 66 5.06 -2.67 8.97
N LEU A 67 4.82 -2.71 7.65
CA LEU A 67 4.15 -1.61 6.95
C LEU A 67 2.69 -1.49 7.33
N VAL A 68 1.98 -2.61 7.47
CA VAL A 68 0.60 -2.62 7.94
C VAL A 68 0.50 -1.98 9.32
N ARG A 69 1.40 -2.31 10.25
CA ARG A 69 1.47 -1.68 11.56
C ARG A 69 1.71 -0.16 11.46
N VAL A 70 2.66 0.27 10.63
CA VAL A 70 2.95 1.70 10.41
C VAL A 70 1.70 2.42 9.90
N PHE A 71 1.08 1.94 8.82
CA PHE A 71 -0.11 2.56 8.22
C PHE A 71 -1.28 2.63 9.21
N LYS A 72 -1.48 1.58 10.00
CA LYS A 72 -2.55 1.55 11.03
C LYS A 72 -2.32 2.53 12.15
N THR A 73 -1.09 2.62 12.66
CA THR A 73 -0.73 3.59 13.71
C THR A 73 -1.03 5.02 13.25
N GLN A 74 -0.94 5.26 11.94
CA GLN A 74 -1.14 6.55 11.29
C GLN A 74 -2.57 6.77 10.79
N ASN A 75 -3.48 5.81 11.00
CA ASN A 75 -4.84 5.83 10.47
C ASN A 75 -4.86 6.09 8.94
N TRP A 76 -3.96 5.40 8.24
CA TRP A 76 -3.82 5.41 6.79
C TRP A 76 -4.48 4.20 6.14
N PRO A 77 -4.96 4.34 4.89
CA PRO A 77 -5.59 3.26 4.16
C PRO A 77 -4.69 2.03 3.97
N VAL A 78 -5.22 0.86 4.34
CA VAL A 78 -4.63 -0.46 4.04
C VAL A 78 -5.66 -1.30 3.29
N LEU A 79 -5.30 -1.70 2.07
CA LEU A 79 -6.14 -2.47 1.16
C LEU A 79 -5.52 -3.84 0.91
N TYR A 80 -6.27 -4.90 1.19
CA TYR A 80 -5.86 -6.27 0.88
C TYR A 80 -6.53 -6.73 -0.40
N LEU A 81 -5.75 -7.24 -1.35
CA LEU A 81 -6.27 -7.89 -2.55
C LEU A 81 -6.08 -9.40 -2.36
N ASN A 82 -7.19 -10.12 -2.30
CA ASN A 82 -7.20 -11.56 -2.03
C ASN A 82 -8.08 -12.29 -3.05
N ASP A 83 -7.77 -13.56 -3.29
CA ASP A 83 -8.60 -14.44 -4.10
C ASP A 83 -9.98 -14.63 -3.49
N CYS A 84 -11.01 -14.63 -4.34
CA CYS A 84 -12.38 -14.91 -3.89
C CYS A 84 -13.19 -15.86 -4.77
N CYS A 85 -12.75 -16.16 -6.00
CA CYS A 85 -13.52 -17.03 -6.89
C CYS A 85 -13.37 -18.54 -6.57
N HIS A 86 -12.38 -18.90 -5.76
CA HIS A 86 -12.15 -20.27 -5.30
C HIS A 86 -12.33 -20.32 -3.77
N PRO A 87 -12.72 -21.48 -3.17
CA PRO A 87 -12.58 -21.64 -1.71
C PRO A 87 -11.18 -21.17 -1.34
N LYS A 88 -11.02 -20.27 -0.34
CA LYS A 88 -9.72 -19.66 0.00
C LYS A 88 -8.65 -20.75 0.09
N GLU A 89 -7.99 -21.03 -1.03
CA GLU A 89 -7.07 -22.17 -1.15
C GLU A 89 -5.91 -21.90 -0.19
N TYR A 90 -5.60 -20.61 -0.04
CA TYR A 90 -4.61 -20.09 0.87
C TYR A 90 -5.19 -18.93 1.68
N PRO A 91 -5.43 -19.12 3.00
CA PRO A 91 -5.84 -18.00 3.84
C PRO A 91 -4.73 -16.94 3.89
N PRO A 92 -5.08 -15.64 3.89
CA PRO A 92 -4.13 -14.59 4.16
C PRO A 92 -3.39 -14.85 5.48
N TYR A 93 -2.06 -14.73 5.50
CA TYR A 93 -1.30 -14.88 6.75
C TYR A 93 -1.55 -13.71 7.70
N MET A 94 -2.12 -12.62 7.20
CA MET A 94 -2.60 -11.53 8.02
C MET A 94 -3.99 -11.85 8.55
N LYS A 95 -4.05 -12.23 9.82
CA LYS A 95 -5.29 -12.42 10.59
C LYS A 95 -5.96 -11.09 10.98
N ASP A 96 -5.64 -10.02 10.26
CA ASP A 96 -6.00 -8.68 10.66
C ASP A 96 -7.47 -8.39 10.32
N SER A 97 -8.28 -8.11 11.35
CA SER A 97 -9.70 -7.84 11.21
C SER A 97 -10.02 -6.37 10.93
N LYS A 98 -9.02 -5.48 10.86
CA LYS A 98 -9.18 -4.00 10.75
C LYS A 98 -8.45 -3.41 9.53
N VAL A 99 -8.65 -3.94 8.34
CA VAL A 99 -8.24 -3.27 7.09
C VAL A 99 -9.23 -2.21 6.68
N THR A 100 -8.79 -1.26 5.86
CA THR A 100 -9.70 -0.28 5.24
C THR A 100 -10.63 -0.97 4.27
N ALA A 101 -10.11 -1.92 3.49
CA ALA A 101 -10.88 -2.75 2.58
C ALA A 101 -10.18 -4.09 2.35
N GLU A 102 -10.98 -5.15 2.21
CA GLU A 102 -10.59 -6.38 1.53
C GLU A 102 -11.24 -6.33 0.13
N ILE A 103 -10.44 -6.45 -0.91
CA ILE A 103 -10.81 -6.41 -2.33
C ILE A 103 -10.67 -7.83 -2.86
N CYS A 104 -11.74 -8.36 -3.45
CA CYS A 104 -11.61 -9.59 -4.22
C CYS A 104 -10.81 -9.31 -5.51
N SER A 105 -9.74 -10.03 -5.73
CA SER A 105 -8.94 -9.88 -6.95
C SER A 105 -8.03 -11.09 -7.08
N ASP A 106 -8.32 -11.97 -8.04
CA ASP A 106 -7.53 -13.20 -8.26
C ASP A 106 -6.24 -12.91 -9.06
N ASP A 107 -6.18 -11.79 -9.80
CA ASP A 107 -5.09 -11.44 -10.70
C ASP A 107 -4.46 -10.06 -10.40
N GLY A 108 -4.83 -9.45 -9.27
CA GLY A 108 -4.45 -8.08 -8.90
C GLY A 108 -5.24 -6.99 -9.63
N ASN A 109 -6.26 -7.31 -10.43
CA ASN A 109 -7.13 -6.31 -11.03
C ASN A 109 -8.04 -5.63 -9.99
N HIS A 110 -8.23 -4.31 -10.10
CA HIS A 110 -9.10 -3.55 -9.20
C HIS A 110 -9.50 -2.20 -9.78
N ASN A 111 -10.59 -1.61 -9.24
CA ASN A 111 -11.08 -0.27 -9.62
C ASN A 111 -10.81 0.82 -8.56
N VAL A 112 -10.00 0.52 -7.54
CA VAL A 112 -9.59 1.53 -6.55
C VAL A 112 -8.95 2.73 -7.22
N THR A 113 -9.36 3.92 -6.80
CA THR A 113 -8.80 5.19 -7.23
C THR A 113 -8.02 5.83 -6.08
N PRO A 114 -6.68 5.72 -6.06
CA PRO A 114 -5.87 6.43 -5.10
C PRO A 114 -6.03 7.94 -5.28
N VAL A 115 -6.52 8.61 -4.24
CA VAL A 115 -6.66 10.08 -4.22
C VAL A 115 -5.35 10.74 -3.77
N GLY A 116 -4.64 10.12 -2.83
CA GLY A 116 -3.34 10.58 -2.37
C GLY A 116 -2.23 10.38 -3.40
N ARG A 117 -1.14 11.13 -3.26
CA ARG A 117 0.01 11.05 -4.17
C ARG A 117 0.84 9.77 -4.00
N HIS A 118 0.78 9.16 -2.81
CA HIS A 118 1.69 8.07 -2.43
C HIS A 118 0.98 6.72 -2.48
N ILE A 119 1.52 5.79 -3.27
CA ILE A 119 1.05 4.41 -3.39
C ILE A 119 2.17 3.50 -2.90
N VAL A 120 1.90 2.65 -1.92
CA VAL A 120 2.87 1.71 -1.36
C VAL A 120 2.45 0.29 -1.74
N LEU A 121 3.34 -0.43 -2.41
CA LEU A 121 3.06 -1.77 -2.93
C LEU A 121 3.79 -2.83 -2.11
N THR A 122 3.05 -3.87 -1.70
CA THR A 122 3.57 -5.04 -1.01
C THR A 122 2.82 -6.31 -1.44
N GLY A 123 3.35 -7.47 -1.06
CA GLY A 123 2.79 -8.77 -1.41
C GLY A 123 3.32 -9.29 -2.75
N GLY A 124 2.47 -9.97 -3.50
CA GLY A 124 2.87 -10.63 -4.72
C GLY A 124 1.71 -11.36 -5.39
N ASN A 125 1.98 -12.27 -6.33
CA ASN A 125 3.28 -12.41 -6.97
C ASN A 125 3.63 -11.12 -7.76
N TYR A 126 4.84 -10.60 -7.59
CA TYR A 126 5.33 -9.41 -8.30
C TYR A 126 5.20 -9.52 -9.82
N ASP A 127 5.51 -10.68 -10.39
CA ASP A 127 5.58 -10.87 -11.84
C ASP A 127 4.20 -10.73 -12.52
N GLU A 128 3.12 -10.81 -11.75
CA GLU A 128 1.75 -10.81 -12.26
C GLU A 128 0.83 -9.91 -11.43
N CYS A 129 0.35 -10.39 -10.28
CA CYS A 129 -0.74 -9.76 -9.54
C CYS A 129 -0.35 -8.41 -8.92
N ALA A 130 0.79 -8.34 -8.21
CA ALA A 130 1.19 -7.08 -7.59
C ALA A 130 1.57 -6.03 -8.64
N ARG A 131 2.14 -6.45 -9.78
CA ARG A 131 2.36 -5.59 -10.94
C ARG A 131 1.05 -5.04 -11.53
N ARG A 132 0.03 -5.88 -11.70
CA ARG A 132 -1.28 -5.46 -12.21
C ARG A 132 -1.96 -4.49 -11.25
N THR A 133 -1.92 -4.79 -9.95
CA THR A 133 -2.41 -3.93 -8.87
C THR A 133 -1.83 -2.53 -9.00
N PHE A 134 -0.50 -2.42 -9.07
CA PHE A 134 0.13 -1.12 -9.19
C PHE A 134 -0.20 -0.40 -10.51
N THR A 135 -0.24 -1.10 -11.64
CA THR A 135 -0.60 -0.49 -12.94
C THR A 135 -1.98 0.17 -12.87
N ASN A 136 -2.95 -0.52 -12.28
CA ASN A 136 -4.31 0.00 -12.11
C ASN A 136 -4.34 1.17 -11.13
N ALA A 137 -3.63 1.08 -9.99
CA ALA A 137 -3.53 2.15 -9.03
C ALA A 137 -2.95 3.44 -9.63
N VAL A 138 -1.89 3.35 -10.45
CA VAL A 138 -1.30 4.51 -11.13
C VAL A 138 -2.24 5.10 -12.17
N LYS A 139 -2.80 4.26 -13.05
CA LYS A 139 -3.74 4.72 -14.09
C LYS A 139 -4.93 5.46 -13.45
N ASN A 140 -5.52 4.86 -12.42
CA ASN A 140 -6.66 5.45 -11.74
C ASN A 140 -6.28 6.73 -10.98
N GLY A 141 -5.10 6.75 -10.33
CA GLY A 141 -4.59 7.92 -9.63
C GLY A 141 -4.33 9.11 -10.56
N PHE A 142 -3.65 8.91 -11.69
CA PHE A 142 -3.44 9.99 -12.66
C PHE A 142 -4.77 10.45 -13.27
N ALA A 143 -5.65 9.51 -13.64
CA ALA A 143 -6.97 9.87 -14.16
C ALA A 143 -7.77 10.71 -13.14
N TYR A 144 -7.65 10.42 -11.84
CA TYR A 144 -8.22 11.26 -10.80
C TYR A 144 -7.61 12.66 -10.78
N GLN A 145 -6.29 12.78 -10.72
CA GLN A 145 -5.60 14.08 -10.65
C GLN A 145 -5.90 14.97 -11.86
N ILE A 146 -5.93 14.38 -13.07
CA ILE A 146 -6.25 15.07 -14.32
C ILE A 146 -7.71 15.57 -14.31
N ARG A 147 -8.67 14.71 -13.92
CA ARG A 147 -10.10 15.12 -13.84
C ARG A 147 -10.34 16.23 -12.82
N HIS A 148 -9.47 16.37 -11.84
CA HIS A 148 -9.54 17.42 -10.81
C HIS A 148 -8.60 18.61 -11.11
N ASN A 149 -8.22 18.79 -12.39
CA ASN A 149 -7.46 19.94 -12.90
C ASN A 149 -6.15 20.22 -12.14
N GLN A 150 -5.44 19.18 -11.69
CA GLN A 150 -4.09 19.37 -11.18
C GLN A 150 -3.16 19.74 -12.34
N ALA A 151 -2.55 20.93 -12.26
CA ALA A 151 -1.71 21.47 -13.33
C ALA A 151 -0.48 20.60 -13.63
N HIS A 152 0.09 19.98 -12.61
CA HIS A 152 1.23 19.08 -12.70
C HIS A 152 0.93 17.82 -11.88
N PRO A 153 0.20 16.84 -12.44
CA PRO A 153 -0.12 15.62 -11.72
C PRO A 153 1.17 14.86 -11.35
N VAL A 154 1.29 14.48 -10.09
CA VAL A 154 2.44 13.74 -9.56
C VAL A 154 1.95 12.55 -8.73
N LEU A 155 2.47 11.36 -9.05
CA LEU A 155 2.32 10.17 -8.24
C LEU A 155 3.68 9.65 -7.79
N VAL A 156 3.75 9.14 -6.57
CA VAL A 156 4.94 8.49 -6.00
C VAL A 156 4.58 7.06 -5.63
N VAL A 157 5.27 6.11 -6.22
CA VAL A 157 5.06 4.68 -5.92
C VAL A 157 6.27 4.11 -5.22
N HIS A 158 6.03 3.44 -4.10
CA HIS A 158 7.03 2.80 -3.28
C HIS A 158 6.96 1.29 -3.49
N TYR A 159 7.96 0.74 -4.15
CA TYR A 159 8.22 -0.70 -4.21
C TYR A 159 9.03 -1.07 -2.98
N VAL A 160 8.40 -1.77 -2.06
CA VAL A 160 9.04 -2.15 -0.80
C VAL A 160 9.63 -3.55 -0.96
N LEU A 161 10.90 -3.60 -1.33
CA LEU A 161 11.54 -4.79 -1.91
C LEU A 161 11.55 -6.00 -0.97
N ASP A 162 11.72 -5.78 0.33
CA ASP A 162 11.68 -6.82 1.36
C ASP A 162 10.26 -7.20 1.78
N ALA A 163 9.25 -6.48 1.30
CA ALA A 163 7.82 -6.76 1.49
C ALA A 163 7.14 -7.21 0.17
N LEU A 164 7.93 -7.53 -0.86
CA LEU A 164 7.46 -8.06 -2.13
C LEU A 164 8.01 -9.47 -2.33
N TYR A 165 7.22 -10.36 -2.93
CA TYR A 165 7.68 -11.67 -3.37
C TYR A 165 7.36 -11.91 -4.85
N SER A 166 8.24 -12.61 -5.54
CA SER A 166 8.08 -13.11 -6.90
C SER A 166 7.81 -14.62 -6.87
N LYS A 167 7.72 -15.26 -8.05
CA LYS A 167 7.68 -16.75 -8.11
C LYS A 167 8.94 -17.43 -7.57
N TRP A 168 10.03 -16.69 -7.42
CA TRP A 168 11.33 -17.20 -7.01
C TRP A 168 11.65 -16.96 -5.52
N GLY A 169 10.86 -16.12 -4.84
CA GLY A 169 11.05 -15.78 -3.44
C GLY A 169 10.93 -14.28 -3.18
N ASN A 170 11.47 -13.81 -2.06
CA ASN A 170 11.52 -12.40 -1.71
C ASN A 170 12.26 -11.59 -2.78
N LEU A 171 11.64 -10.50 -3.26
CA LEU A 171 12.17 -9.75 -4.39
C LEU A 171 13.54 -9.14 -4.09
N LYS A 172 13.79 -8.67 -2.86
CA LYS A 172 15.10 -8.15 -2.47
C LYS A 172 16.16 -9.24 -2.54
N GLU A 173 15.90 -10.40 -1.94
CA GLU A 173 16.83 -11.53 -1.93
C GLU A 173 17.10 -12.06 -3.34
N GLU A 174 16.08 -12.11 -4.19
CA GLU A 174 16.22 -12.48 -5.60
C GLU A 174 17.16 -11.54 -6.35
N LEU A 175 17.00 -10.23 -6.17
CA LEU A 175 17.91 -9.25 -6.76
C LEU A 175 19.35 -9.46 -6.22
N GLU A 176 19.54 -9.70 -4.92
CA GLU A 176 20.86 -9.98 -4.34
C GLU A 176 21.50 -11.23 -4.96
N LYS A 177 20.73 -12.31 -5.15
CA LYS A 177 21.22 -13.53 -5.82
C LYS A 177 21.66 -13.28 -7.27
N HIS A 178 21.07 -12.29 -7.93
CA HIS A 178 21.47 -11.86 -9.28
C HIS A 178 22.61 -10.85 -9.29
N GLY A 179 23.33 -10.68 -8.17
CA GLY A 179 24.51 -9.82 -8.08
C GLY A 179 24.18 -8.35 -7.87
N ILE A 180 22.95 -8.02 -7.46
CA ILE A 180 22.61 -6.66 -7.06
C ILE A 180 23.13 -6.41 -5.65
N ASP A 181 24.14 -5.54 -5.52
CA ASP A 181 24.55 -4.99 -4.24
C ASP A 181 23.72 -3.74 -3.91
N PHE A 182 22.93 -3.83 -2.84
CA PHE A 182 22.17 -2.71 -2.27
C PHE A 182 23.06 -1.70 -1.52
N ASN A 183 24.35 -1.62 -1.84
CA ASN A 183 25.25 -0.54 -1.43
C ASN A 183 25.97 0.09 -2.64
N ASP A 184 25.82 -0.48 -3.84
CA ASP A 184 26.45 0.04 -5.06
C ASP A 184 25.41 0.71 -5.98
N PRO A 185 25.50 2.04 -6.22
CA PRO A 185 24.74 2.79 -7.23
C PRO A 185 24.58 2.08 -8.58
N LYS A 186 25.59 1.36 -9.05
CA LYS A 186 25.55 0.68 -10.36
C LYS A 186 24.68 -0.57 -10.34
N SER A 187 24.74 -1.35 -9.27
CA SER A 187 23.84 -2.49 -9.06
C SER A 187 22.38 -2.03 -9.05
N TYR A 188 22.06 -0.85 -8.54
CA TYR A 188 20.70 -0.32 -8.62
C TYR A 188 20.22 -0.03 -10.03
N LEU A 189 21.11 0.47 -10.89
CA LEU A 189 20.74 0.69 -12.28
C LEU A 189 20.34 -0.64 -12.92
N LEU A 190 21.08 -1.72 -12.64
CA LEU A 190 20.73 -3.06 -13.12
C LEU A 190 19.41 -3.57 -12.52
N ALA A 191 19.22 -3.46 -11.20
CA ALA A 191 17.96 -3.83 -10.56
C ALA A 191 16.77 -3.07 -11.17
N SER A 192 16.97 -1.78 -11.44
CA SER A 192 15.94 -0.96 -12.08
C SER A 192 15.61 -1.39 -13.49
N GLN A 193 16.61 -1.78 -14.28
CA GLN A 193 16.40 -2.30 -15.63
C GLN A 193 15.60 -3.59 -15.59
N LEU A 194 15.90 -4.48 -14.64
CA LEU A 194 15.14 -5.72 -14.44
C LEU A 194 13.68 -5.43 -14.06
N LEU A 195 13.47 -4.52 -13.11
CA LEU A 195 12.13 -4.09 -12.73
C LEU A 195 11.37 -3.44 -13.89
N ARG A 196 12.07 -2.68 -14.77
CA ARG A 196 11.49 -2.10 -15.99
C ARG A 196 11.20 -3.13 -17.07
N GLN A 197 12.04 -4.14 -17.27
CA GLN A 197 11.77 -5.20 -18.25
C GLN A 197 10.60 -6.08 -17.81
N GLY A 198 10.44 -6.30 -16.51
CA GLY A 198 9.27 -6.96 -15.94
C GLY A 198 7.98 -6.15 -16.05
N PHE A 199 8.00 -4.94 -16.62
CA PHE A 199 6.88 -4.00 -16.53
C PHE A 199 6.68 -3.24 -17.85
N PRO A 200 5.45 -3.07 -18.37
CA PRO A 200 5.25 -2.32 -19.61
C PRO A 200 5.40 -0.79 -19.37
N TRP A 201 6.64 -0.28 -19.25
CA TRP A 201 6.97 1.16 -19.11
C TRP A 201 7.29 1.85 -20.44
N HIS A 202 6.55 1.56 -21.50
CA HIS A 202 6.66 2.29 -22.77
C HIS A 202 5.54 3.33 -22.97
N ASP A 203 4.85 3.71 -21.88
CA ASP A 203 3.81 4.73 -21.97
C ASP A 203 4.44 6.13 -21.98
N GLU A 204 4.63 6.69 -23.17
CA GLU A 204 5.14 8.05 -23.39
C GLU A 204 4.19 9.14 -22.86
N SER A 205 3.03 8.77 -22.29
CA SER A 205 2.09 9.70 -21.67
C SER A 205 2.63 10.33 -20.38
N TYR A 206 3.65 9.73 -19.73
CA TYR A 206 4.16 10.20 -18.44
C TYR A 206 5.69 10.35 -18.44
N ARG A 207 6.18 11.34 -17.69
CA ARG A 207 7.57 11.41 -17.26
C ARG A 207 7.76 10.46 -16.10
N THR A 208 8.83 9.66 -16.10
CA THR A 208 9.14 8.75 -15.01
C THR A 208 10.49 9.08 -14.42
N GLN A 209 10.55 9.29 -13.11
CA GLN A 209 11.79 9.40 -12.35
C GLN A 209 11.93 8.22 -11.41
N LEU A 210 13.12 7.64 -11.37
CA LEU A 210 13.40 6.50 -10.50
C LEU A 210 14.38 6.91 -9.40
N TYR A 211 14.03 6.53 -8.18
CA TYR A 211 14.86 6.69 -7.00
C TYR A 211 15.04 5.34 -6.30
N TYR A 212 16.21 5.15 -5.69
CA TYR A 212 16.38 4.15 -4.63
C TYR A 212 16.60 4.87 -3.31
N GLU A 213 15.74 4.62 -2.34
CA GLU A 213 15.64 5.35 -1.07
C GLU A 213 15.57 6.87 -1.34
N ASN A 214 16.71 7.55 -1.44
CA ASN A 214 16.82 8.98 -1.76
C ASN A 214 17.82 9.30 -2.88
N LEU A 215 18.45 8.30 -3.50
CA LEU A 215 19.37 8.47 -4.61
C LEU A 215 18.58 8.52 -5.92
N PHE A 216 18.68 9.63 -6.66
CA PHE A 216 18.14 9.72 -8.02
C PHE A 216 18.95 8.84 -8.97
N LEU A 217 18.27 7.96 -9.70
CA LEU A 217 18.91 6.99 -10.59
C LEU A 217 18.78 7.40 -12.05
N GLU A 218 17.57 7.77 -12.50
CA GLU A 218 17.31 8.02 -13.92
C GLU A 218 15.98 8.74 -14.17
N THR A 219 15.88 9.44 -15.30
CA THR A 219 14.61 9.90 -15.90
C THR A 219 14.36 9.14 -17.20
N THR A 220 13.13 8.66 -17.40
CA THR A 220 12.67 8.00 -18.62
C THR A 220 11.23 8.42 -18.97
N GLY A 221 10.69 7.97 -20.10
CA GLY A 221 9.33 8.28 -20.56
C GLY A 221 9.24 9.56 -21.39
N SER A 222 8.14 10.30 -21.23
CA SER A 222 7.84 11.51 -22.00
C SER A 222 8.94 12.57 -21.88
N ASN A 223 9.34 13.20 -22.99
CA ASN A 223 10.24 14.36 -22.96
C ASN A 223 9.51 15.70 -22.73
N ASN A 224 8.17 15.70 -22.71
CA ASN A 224 7.38 16.90 -22.49
C ASN A 224 7.33 17.23 -20.99
N GLU A 225 7.86 18.40 -20.61
CA GLU A 225 7.92 18.83 -19.21
C GLU A 225 6.55 18.95 -18.53
N ASN A 226 5.50 19.16 -19.33
CA ASN A 226 4.11 19.26 -18.86
C ASN A 226 3.41 17.90 -18.72
N SER A 227 4.03 16.79 -19.13
CA SER A 227 3.48 15.46 -18.92
C SER A 227 3.42 15.13 -17.41
N PRO A 228 2.41 14.36 -16.95
CA PRO A 228 2.36 13.90 -15.57
C PRO A 228 3.66 13.22 -15.15
N LEU A 229 4.04 13.41 -13.89
CA LEU A 229 5.26 12.85 -13.33
C LEU A 229 4.95 11.64 -12.45
N LEU A 230 5.49 10.49 -12.81
CA LEU A 230 5.57 9.33 -11.96
C LEU A 230 6.95 9.24 -11.31
N ILE A 231 6.98 9.17 -9.99
CA ILE A 231 8.17 8.88 -9.22
C ILE A 231 8.08 7.44 -8.74
N ILE A 232 9.01 6.60 -9.15
CA ILE A 232 9.16 5.24 -8.62
C ILE A 232 10.26 5.27 -7.57
N ARG A 233 9.97 4.78 -6.37
CA ARG A 233 10.92 4.61 -5.27
C ARG A 233 11.10 3.14 -4.96
N LEU A 234 12.32 2.66 -5.09
CA LEU A 234 12.75 1.37 -4.60
C LEU A 234 13.20 1.57 -3.14
N THR A 235 12.57 0.90 -2.19
CA THR A 235 12.81 1.11 -0.76
C THR A 235 12.71 -0.20 0.02
N THR A 236 13.06 -0.17 1.30
CA THR A 236 12.81 -1.26 2.24
C THR A 236 11.75 -0.86 3.27
N SER A 237 11.13 -1.85 3.91
CA SER A 237 10.13 -1.63 4.94
C SER A 237 10.69 -0.83 6.11
N GLU A 238 11.97 -1.03 6.43
CA GLU A 238 12.70 -0.30 7.48
C GLU A 238 12.93 1.16 7.10
N THR A 239 13.42 1.44 5.89
CA THR A 239 13.62 2.82 5.45
C THR A 239 12.30 3.56 5.35
N LEU A 240 11.26 2.92 4.82
CA LEU A 240 9.95 3.52 4.75
C LEU A 240 9.42 3.84 6.16
N GLU A 241 9.52 2.92 7.12
CA GLU A 241 9.15 3.17 8.52
C GLU A 241 9.87 4.39 9.12
N LYS A 242 11.17 4.55 8.86
CA LYS A 242 11.98 5.69 9.34
C LYS A 242 11.67 7.00 8.63
N THR A 243 11.28 6.93 7.36
CA THR A 243 11.03 8.12 6.52
C THR A 243 9.58 8.55 6.54
N VAL A 244 8.63 7.69 6.93
CA VAL A 244 7.21 8.02 7.19
C VAL A 244 7.07 9.35 7.94
N PRO A 245 7.76 9.57 9.07
CA PRO A 245 7.82 10.86 9.78
C PRO A 245 8.09 12.11 8.90
N LEU A 246 8.89 11.98 7.84
CA LEU A 246 9.30 13.07 6.96
C LEU A 246 8.30 13.37 5.84
N PHE A 247 7.37 12.45 5.55
CA PHE A 247 6.29 12.69 4.57
C PHE A 247 5.17 13.57 5.13
N TRP A 248 5.15 13.83 6.44
CA TRP A 248 4.07 14.55 7.14
C TRP A 248 4.22 16.07 7.19
N GLU A 249 5.43 16.59 6.99
CA GLU A 249 5.74 18.01 7.15
C GLU A 249 5.79 18.77 5.82
N ARG A 250 5.35 18.18 4.70
CA ARG A 250 5.39 18.81 3.37
C ARG A 250 4.08 18.69 2.60
#